data_AF-A0A0F9I525-F1
#
_entry.id   AF-A0A0F9I525-F1
#
_cell.length_a   1.000
_cell.length_b   1.000
_cell.length_c   1.000
_cell.angle_alpha   90.00
_cell.angle_beta   90.00
_cell.angle_gamma   90.00
#
_symmetry.space_group_name_H-M   'P 1'
#
loop_
_entity.id
_entity.type
_entity.pdbx_description
1 polymer ?
#
loop_
_entity_poly.entity_id
_entity_poly.type
_entity_poly.pdbx_seq_one_letter_code
_entity_poly.pdbx_strand_id
1 'polypeptide(L)'
;MRALALAFVLTLAAGSALAQSWVAPMKLVRQNYTDTDGVSAGTIARFGDSITYSGAFFKPLRYAHTNTDAASQAALTWIQGWVTSASWTWQDDAVHLLHGNAGSTEASWALADTVQAGTRNIDYWLANDNPEIAVIMWGSNDIRGGASLGAYSSNM
;
A
#
# COMPACT_ATOMS: atom_id res chain seq x y z
N MET A 1 9.67 -60.42 -24.05
CA MET A 1 10.40 -59.22 -24.52
C MET A 1 9.43 -58.06 -24.58
N ARG A 2 9.90 -56.89 -24.12
CA ARG A 2 9.30 -55.53 -24.18
C ARG A 2 8.24 -55.22 -23.12
N ALA A 3 8.22 -54.07 -22.46
CA ALA A 3 9.24 -53.21 -21.84
C ALA A 3 8.42 -52.19 -21.01
N LEU A 4 9.01 -51.76 -19.90
CA LEU A 4 8.68 -50.61 -19.04
C LEU A 4 7.78 -49.51 -19.63
N ALA A 5 6.85 -49.01 -18.81
CA ALA A 5 6.60 -47.57 -18.69
C ALA A 5 5.92 -47.27 -17.34
N LEU A 6 6.71 -47.28 -16.25
CA LEU A 6 6.34 -46.63 -15.00
C LEU A 6 6.58 -45.12 -15.21
N ALA A 7 5.56 -44.39 -15.65
CA ALA A 7 5.61 -42.94 -15.75
C ALA A 7 5.54 -42.36 -14.34
N PHE A 8 6.71 -42.07 -13.77
CA PHE A 8 6.86 -41.25 -12.58
C PHE A 8 6.38 -39.84 -12.95
N VAL A 9 5.18 -39.46 -12.51
CA VAL A 9 4.69 -38.07 -12.61
C VAL A 9 5.48 -37.25 -11.60
N LEU A 10 6.69 -36.84 -11.98
CA LEU A 10 7.50 -35.87 -11.26
C LEU A 10 7.15 -34.47 -11.78
N THR A 11 5.93 -34.01 -11.52
CA THR A 11 5.53 -32.64 -11.82
C THR A 11 4.79 -32.10 -10.61
N LEU A 12 5.52 -31.45 -9.69
CA LEU A 12 5.09 -30.24 -8.94
C LEU A 12 6.16 -29.72 -7.93
N ALA A 13 7.45 -29.72 -8.26
CA ALA A 13 8.49 -29.14 -7.38
C ALA A 13 9.20 -27.91 -7.97
N ALA A 14 8.76 -27.39 -9.12
CA ALA A 14 9.35 -26.19 -9.72
C ALA A 14 8.82 -24.86 -9.14
N GLY A 15 7.76 -24.90 -8.31
CA GLY A 15 7.15 -23.71 -7.72
C GLY A 15 7.87 -23.17 -6.48
N SER A 16 8.75 -23.93 -5.83
CA SER A 16 9.39 -23.52 -4.57
C SER A 16 10.74 -22.83 -4.76
N ALA A 17 11.52 -23.18 -5.79
CA ALA A 17 12.88 -22.66 -5.97
C ALA A 17 12.89 -21.18 -6.40
N LEU A 18 12.01 -20.78 -7.32
CA LEU A 18 11.84 -19.37 -7.71
C LEU A 18 11.16 -18.55 -6.60
N ALA A 19 10.28 -19.17 -5.81
CA ALA A 19 9.65 -18.52 -4.68
C ALA A 19 10.62 -18.29 -3.49
N GLN A 20 11.73 -19.01 -3.42
CA GLN A 20 12.72 -18.88 -2.33
C GLN A 20 13.87 -17.92 -2.63
N SER A 21 14.27 -17.75 -3.90
CA SER A 21 15.47 -16.97 -4.23
C SER A 21 15.36 -15.48 -3.89
N TRP A 22 14.15 -14.92 -3.90
CA TRP A 22 13.91 -13.53 -3.52
C TRP A 22 13.65 -13.33 -2.03
N VAL A 23 13.24 -14.38 -1.30
CA VAL A 23 12.84 -14.26 0.12
C VAL A 23 14.00 -13.84 1.00
N ALA A 24 15.18 -14.48 0.84
CA ALA A 24 16.35 -14.13 1.66
C ALA A 24 16.85 -12.70 1.39
N PRO A 25 17.02 -12.25 0.12
CA PRO A 25 17.29 -10.84 -0.20
C PRO A 25 16.22 -9.88 0.33
N MET A 26 14.94 -10.19 0.18
CA MET A 26 13.86 -9.32 0.67
C MET A 26 13.83 -9.22 2.20
N LYS A 27 14.25 -10.26 2.93
CA LYS A 27 14.46 -10.17 4.39
C LYS A 27 15.59 -9.21 4.76
N LEU A 28 16.63 -9.08 3.93
CA LEU A 28 17.69 -8.09 4.14
C LEU A 28 17.20 -6.68 3.80
N VAL A 29 16.45 -6.52 2.71
CA VAL A 29 15.79 -5.26 2.34
C VAL A 29 14.88 -4.79 3.48
N ARG A 30 14.08 -5.70 4.06
CA ARG A 30 13.19 -5.45 5.20
C ARG A 30 13.89 -4.87 6.43
N GLN A 31 15.17 -5.18 6.64
CA GLN A 31 15.93 -4.66 7.79
C GLN A 31 16.19 -3.15 7.71
N ASN A 32 16.02 -2.54 6.54
CA ASN A 32 16.21 -1.09 6.36
C ASN A 32 14.97 -0.25 6.70
N TYR A 33 13.84 -0.90 7.01
CA TYR A 33 12.58 -0.22 7.32
C TYR A 33 12.31 -0.24 8.81
N THR A 34 11.81 0.88 9.31
CA THR A 34 11.61 1.12 10.74
C THR A 34 10.27 0.58 11.19
N ASP A 35 10.28 -0.30 12.19
CA ASP A 35 9.07 -0.67 12.93
C ASP A 35 8.79 0.45 13.94
N THR A 36 8.12 1.53 13.52
CA THR A 36 7.92 2.73 14.36
C THR A 36 7.24 2.46 15.70
N ASP A 37 6.53 1.34 15.82
CA ASP A 37 5.80 0.95 17.04
C ASP A 37 6.34 -0.33 17.73
N GLY A 38 7.50 -0.85 17.32
CA GLY A 38 8.07 -2.08 17.88
C GLY A 38 7.28 -3.36 17.54
N VAL A 39 6.25 -3.23 16.70
CA VAL A 39 5.53 -4.33 16.07
C VAL A 39 6.19 -4.58 14.71
N SER A 40 6.51 -5.84 14.40
CA SER A 40 7.10 -6.27 13.10
C SER A 40 6.17 -6.09 11.88
N ALA A 41 5.25 -5.13 11.97
CA ALA A 41 4.27 -4.79 10.96
C ALA A 41 4.85 -3.68 10.09
N GLY A 42 5.18 -4.01 8.85
CA GLY A 42 5.71 -3.03 7.93
C GLY A 42 4.76 -1.88 7.63
N THR A 43 5.32 -0.71 7.33
CA THR A 43 4.55 0.48 6.94
C THR A 43 4.18 0.42 5.47
N ILE A 44 2.89 0.53 5.17
CA ILE A 44 2.38 0.73 3.80
C ILE A 44 1.95 2.19 3.64
N ALA A 45 2.69 2.93 2.83
CA ALA A 45 2.29 4.27 2.42
C ALA A 45 1.19 4.20 1.35
N ARG A 46 0.27 5.16 1.41
CA ARG A 46 -0.81 5.32 0.43
C ARG A 46 -0.71 6.74 -0.10
N PHE A 47 -0.35 6.89 -1.36
CA PHE A 47 -0.21 8.20 -1.99
C PHE A 47 -1.27 8.35 -3.07
N GLY A 48 -2.06 9.41 -3.04
CA GLY A 48 -3.14 9.54 -3.99
C GLY A 48 -4.20 10.57 -3.67
N ASP A 49 -5.27 10.46 -4.45
CA ASP A 49 -6.48 11.26 -4.31
C ASP A 49 -7.47 10.64 -3.31
N SER A 50 -8.74 11.02 -3.41
CA SER A 50 -9.85 10.53 -2.58
C SER A 50 -9.97 9.00 -2.51
N ILE A 51 -9.45 8.26 -3.49
CA ILE A 51 -9.43 6.80 -3.48
C ILE A 51 -8.50 6.25 -2.39
N THR A 52 -7.40 6.93 -2.12
CA THR A 52 -6.42 6.50 -1.12
C THR A 52 -6.78 6.92 0.30
N TYR A 53 -7.87 7.66 0.46
CA TYR A 53 -8.31 8.19 1.74
C TYR A 53 -8.94 7.11 2.64
N SER A 54 -8.33 6.76 3.79
CA SER A 54 -8.80 5.59 4.57
C SER A 54 -10.17 5.75 5.19
N GLY A 55 -10.64 6.98 5.37
CA GLY A 55 -11.96 7.25 5.91
C GLY A 55 -13.08 6.59 5.09
N ALA A 56 -12.90 6.39 3.78
CA ALA A 56 -13.92 5.79 2.93
C ALA A 56 -14.06 4.27 3.15
N PHE A 57 -12.97 3.56 3.45
CA PHE A 57 -12.94 2.10 3.51
C PHE A 57 -12.75 1.52 4.92
N PHE A 58 -11.93 2.14 5.77
CA PHE A 58 -11.65 1.62 7.10
C PHE A 58 -12.58 2.17 8.17
N LYS A 59 -12.99 3.44 8.10
CA LYS A 59 -13.82 4.04 9.15
C LYS A 59 -15.09 3.25 9.48
N PRO A 60 -15.86 2.70 8.51
CA PRO A 60 -17.03 1.89 8.82
C PRO A 60 -16.67 0.61 9.59
N LEU A 61 -15.48 0.05 9.36
CA LEU A 61 -14.98 -1.20 9.93
C LEU A 61 -14.36 -1.03 11.33
N ARG A 62 -14.33 0.18 11.88
CA ARG A 62 -13.73 0.44 13.21
C ARG A 62 -14.53 -0.20 14.35
N TYR A 63 -15.82 -0.42 14.16
CA TYR A 63 -16.73 -0.86 15.21
C TYR A 63 -17.01 -2.36 15.14
N ALA A 64 -17.68 -2.88 16.17
CA ALA A 64 -18.26 -4.21 16.10
C ALA A 64 -19.41 -4.21 15.08
N HIS A 65 -19.48 -5.26 14.27
CA HIS A 65 -20.56 -5.50 13.33
C HIS A 65 -21.39 -6.70 13.78
N THR A 66 -22.71 -6.63 13.63
CA THR A 66 -23.64 -7.75 13.84
C THR A 66 -24.00 -8.39 12.51
N ASN A 67 -24.58 -9.59 12.55
CA ASN A 67 -24.98 -10.36 11.36
C ASN A 67 -23.83 -10.70 10.39
N THR A 68 -22.62 -10.87 10.92
CA THR A 68 -21.44 -11.33 10.18
C THR A 68 -21.32 -12.86 10.27
N ASP A 69 -20.86 -13.50 9.20
CA ASP A 69 -20.43 -14.89 9.28
C ASP A 69 -19.07 -15.00 10.01
N ALA A 70 -18.69 -16.23 10.38
CA ALA A 70 -17.46 -16.46 11.14
C ALA A 70 -16.19 -16.00 10.38
N ALA A 71 -16.19 -16.11 9.05
CA ALA A 71 -15.06 -15.71 8.21
C ALA A 71 -14.90 -14.18 8.17
N SER A 72 -16.01 -13.45 7.99
CA SER A 72 -16.04 -11.99 7.98
C SER A 72 -15.67 -11.42 9.34
N GLN A 73 -16.14 -12.04 10.42
CA GLN A 73 -15.77 -11.63 11.78
C GLN A 73 -14.27 -11.83 12.04
N ALA A 74 -13.70 -12.94 11.58
CA ALA A 74 -12.26 -13.18 11.69
C ALA A 74 -11.44 -12.17 10.87
N ALA A 75 -11.88 -11.84 9.66
CA ALA A 75 -11.24 -10.83 8.82
C ALA A 75 -11.32 -9.43 9.44
N LEU A 76 -12.47 -9.07 10.03
CA LEU A 76 -12.66 -7.82 10.76
C LEU A 76 -11.72 -7.73 11.97
N THR A 77 -11.64 -8.78 12.79
CA THR A 77 -10.72 -8.83 13.93
C THR A 77 -9.27 -8.73 13.48
N TRP A 78 -8.91 -9.41 12.39
CA TRP A 78 -7.57 -9.31 11.82
C TRP A 78 -7.25 -7.88 11.39
N ILE A 79 -8.07 -7.23 10.56
CA ILE A 79 -7.78 -5.89 10.06
C ILE A 79 -7.76 -4.83 11.18
N GLN A 80 -8.64 -4.98 12.19
CA GLN A 80 -8.68 -4.13 13.38
C GLN A 80 -7.39 -4.20 14.22
N GLY A 81 -6.69 -5.34 14.20
CA GLY A 81 -5.42 -5.53 14.90
C GLY A 81 -4.19 -5.02 14.14
N TRP A 82 -4.31 -4.72 12.85
CA TRP A 82 -3.19 -4.32 11.98
C TRP A 82 -3.20 -2.84 11.59
N VAL A 83 -4.39 -2.24 11.47
CA VAL A 83 -4.53 -0.86 10.99
C VAL A 83 -4.36 0.13 12.15
N THR A 84 -3.47 1.12 11.94
CA THR A 84 -3.16 2.15 12.95
C THR A 84 -4.38 3.00 13.31
N SER A 85 -4.38 3.57 14.51
CA SER A 85 -5.50 4.35 15.04
C SER A 85 -5.91 5.52 14.13
N ALA A 86 -4.91 6.18 13.50
CA ALA A 86 -5.09 7.30 12.57
C ALA A 86 -5.85 6.92 11.29
N SER A 87 -5.77 5.65 10.88
CA SER A 87 -6.47 5.19 9.67
C SER A 87 -7.98 5.00 9.89
N TRP A 88 -8.45 4.95 11.14
CA TRP A 88 -9.87 4.84 11.49
C TRP A 88 -10.62 6.17 11.54
N THR A 89 -9.92 7.30 11.39
CA THR A 89 -10.51 8.64 11.40
C THR A 89 -10.47 9.27 10.02
N TRP A 90 -11.11 10.43 9.86
CA TRP A 90 -10.75 11.31 8.76
C TRP A 90 -9.28 11.66 8.95
N GLN A 91 -8.45 11.34 7.96
CA GLN A 91 -7.10 11.88 7.81
C GLN A 91 -7.27 13.34 7.37
N ASP A 92 -7.52 14.23 8.32
CA ASP A 92 -7.77 15.65 8.05
C ASP A 92 -6.56 16.33 7.38
N ASP A 93 -6.68 17.61 7.06
CA ASP A 93 -5.66 18.39 6.37
C ASP A 93 -4.28 18.34 7.04
N ALA A 94 -4.24 18.20 8.38
CA ALA A 94 -2.99 18.08 9.12
C ALA A 94 -2.29 16.73 8.88
N VAL A 95 -3.05 15.66 8.62
CA VAL A 95 -2.50 14.33 8.35
C VAL A 95 -2.22 14.15 6.85
N HIS A 96 -3.14 14.53 5.96
CA HIS A 96 -2.96 14.19 4.55
C HIS A 96 -1.83 14.95 3.86
N LEU A 97 -1.53 16.19 4.30
CA LEU A 97 -0.42 16.97 3.72
C LEU A 97 0.92 16.31 4.04
N LEU A 98 1.05 15.75 5.24
CA LEU A 98 2.30 15.14 5.71
C LEU A 98 2.50 13.70 5.23
N HIS A 99 1.46 13.05 4.68
CA HIS A 99 1.49 11.63 4.30
C HIS A 99 0.98 11.32 2.88
N GLY A 100 0.67 12.34 2.07
CA GLY A 100 0.45 12.21 0.63
C GLY A 100 -0.89 11.65 0.17
N ASN A 101 -1.93 11.70 1.02
CA ASN A 101 -3.22 11.06 0.76
C ASN A 101 -4.41 12.04 0.79
N ALA A 102 -4.42 13.01 -0.13
CA ALA A 102 -5.35 14.14 -0.12
C ALA A 102 -6.41 14.08 -1.24
N GLY A 103 -7.69 14.22 -0.87
CA GLY A 103 -8.84 13.89 -1.71
C GLY A 103 -8.90 14.55 -3.10
N SER A 104 -8.52 15.81 -3.20
CA SER A 104 -8.73 16.66 -4.39
C SER A 104 -7.45 16.87 -5.21
N THR A 105 -6.43 16.03 -5.01
CA THR A 105 -5.12 16.22 -5.64
C THR A 105 -4.97 15.44 -6.94
N GLU A 106 -4.14 15.98 -7.83
CA GLU A 106 -3.69 15.36 -9.09
C GLU A 106 -2.30 14.77 -8.90
N ALA A 107 -1.82 13.96 -9.83
CA ALA A 107 -0.48 13.36 -9.77
C ALA A 107 0.65 14.42 -9.70
N SER A 108 0.41 15.61 -10.28
CA SER A 108 1.34 16.74 -10.23
C SER A 108 1.67 17.19 -8.81
N TRP A 109 0.79 16.95 -7.84
CA TRP A 109 1.00 17.31 -6.44
C TRP A 109 2.18 16.56 -5.82
N ALA A 110 2.44 15.32 -6.24
CA ALA A 110 3.58 14.54 -5.76
C ALA A 110 4.93 15.20 -6.12
N LEU A 111 4.96 15.96 -7.23
CA LEU A 111 6.15 16.64 -7.74
C LEU A 111 6.30 18.08 -7.25
N ALA A 112 5.25 18.67 -6.68
CA ALA A 112 5.29 20.00 -6.08
C ALA A 112 6.11 20.00 -4.77
N ASP A 113 6.41 21.17 -4.22
CA ASP A 113 7.16 21.36 -2.96
C ASP A 113 6.32 22.06 -1.88
N THR A 114 5.01 21.81 -1.91
CA THR A 114 4.04 22.47 -1.02
C THR A 114 4.17 22.04 0.44
N VAL A 115 4.75 20.87 0.72
CA VAL A 115 4.96 20.38 2.09
C VAL A 115 6.25 20.95 2.68
N GLN A 116 7.34 20.93 1.90
CA GLN A 116 8.64 21.46 2.29
C GLN A 116 9.33 22.10 1.08
N ALA A 117 9.55 23.42 1.16
CA ALA A 117 10.15 24.19 0.08
C ALA A 117 11.49 23.57 -0.38
N GLY A 118 11.65 23.41 -1.70
CA GLY A 118 12.84 22.81 -2.30
C GLY A 118 12.93 21.28 -2.18
N THR A 119 11.91 20.61 -1.65
CA THR A 119 11.81 19.14 -1.61
C THR A 119 10.50 18.73 -2.27
N ARG A 120 10.54 17.81 -3.24
CA ARG A 120 9.29 17.30 -3.81
C ARG A 120 8.50 16.61 -2.71
N ASN A 121 7.19 16.77 -2.73
CA ASN A 121 6.30 16.20 -1.73
C ASN A 121 6.50 14.68 -1.60
N ILE A 122 6.68 13.97 -2.71
CA ILE A 122 6.96 12.53 -2.70
C ILE A 122 8.28 12.18 -2.00
N ASP A 123 9.33 12.99 -2.17
CA ASP A 123 10.63 12.76 -1.53
C ASP A 123 10.50 12.98 -0.02
N TYR A 124 9.76 14.00 0.39
CA TYR A 124 9.46 14.27 1.80
C TYR A 124 8.70 13.09 2.44
N TRP A 125 7.61 12.63 1.82
CA TRP A 125 6.80 11.53 2.37
C TRP A 125 7.58 10.22 2.46
N LEU A 126 8.35 9.87 1.42
CA LEU A 126 9.18 8.67 1.44
C LEU A 126 10.26 8.72 2.53
N ALA A 127 10.88 9.88 2.75
CA ALA A 127 11.88 10.05 3.80
C ALA A 127 11.26 10.06 5.21
N ASN A 128 10.10 10.70 5.38
CA ASN A 128 9.43 10.83 6.67
C ASN A 128 8.78 9.52 7.12
N ASP A 129 8.07 8.85 6.21
CA ASP A 129 7.28 7.66 6.55
C ASP A 129 8.09 6.36 6.44
N ASN A 130 9.22 6.40 5.70
CA ASN A 130 10.09 5.25 5.40
C ASN A 130 9.29 3.96 5.09
N PRO A 131 8.37 3.97 4.12
CA PRO A 131 7.46 2.86 3.91
C PRO A 131 8.14 1.68 3.20
N GLU A 132 7.79 0.45 3.60
CA GLU A 132 8.21 -0.77 2.90
C GLU A 132 7.58 -0.89 1.52
N ILE A 133 6.34 -0.46 1.42
CA ILE A 133 5.53 -0.51 0.21
C ILE A 133 4.78 0.81 0.10
N ALA A 134 4.78 1.38 -1.10
CA ALA A 134 3.92 2.51 -1.45
C ALA A 134 2.86 2.06 -2.46
N VAL A 135 1.60 2.35 -2.16
CA VAL A 135 0.49 2.22 -3.11
C VAL A 135 0.17 3.60 -3.65
N ILE A 136 0.34 3.79 -4.96
CA ILE A 136 0.18 5.09 -5.63
C ILE A 136 -1.09 5.06 -6.48
N MET A 137 -2.02 5.97 -6.22
CA MET A 137 -3.29 6.06 -6.93
C MET A 137 -3.72 7.52 -7.14
N TRP A 138 -3.24 8.12 -8.23
CA TRP A 138 -3.77 9.34 -8.81
C TRP A 138 -4.32 9.08 -10.21
N GLY A 139 -5.17 9.97 -10.68
CA GLY A 139 -5.67 9.96 -12.05
C GLY A 139 -7.13 10.41 -12.17
N SER A 140 -7.96 10.19 -11.14
CA SER A 140 -9.37 10.57 -11.24
C SER A 140 -9.55 12.08 -11.30
N ASN A 141 -8.79 12.82 -10.49
CA ASN A 141 -8.75 14.27 -10.53
C ASN A 141 -7.99 14.80 -11.76
N ASP A 142 -6.93 14.12 -12.22
CA ASP A 142 -6.19 14.50 -13.44
C ASP A 142 -7.11 14.50 -14.68
N ILE A 143 -7.93 13.45 -14.82
CA ILE A 143 -8.95 13.36 -15.88
C ILE A 143 -9.96 14.51 -15.74
N ARG A 144 -10.46 14.77 -14.52
CA ARG A 144 -11.44 15.83 -14.27
C ARG A 144 -10.86 17.24 -14.46
N GLY A 145 -9.60 17.43 -14.14
CA GLY A 145 -8.84 18.67 -14.27
C GLY A 145 -8.37 18.95 -15.70
N GLY A 146 -8.53 17.97 -16.60
CA GLY A 146 -8.17 18.11 -18.01
C GLY A 146 -6.68 17.92 -18.30
N ALA A 147 -5.97 17.20 -17.44
CA ALA A 147 -4.58 16.82 -17.71
C ALA A 147 -4.51 15.99 -18.99
N SER A 148 -3.55 16.31 -19.86
CA SER A 148 -3.26 15.46 -21.01
C SER A 148 -2.69 14.11 -20.57
N LEU A 149 -2.87 13.06 -21.37
CA LEU A 149 -2.23 11.77 -21.12
C LEU A 149 -0.70 11.91 -20.96
N GLY A 150 -0.07 12.77 -21.77
CA GLY A 150 1.37 13.02 -21.67
C GLY A 150 1.77 13.67 -20.35
N ALA A 151 0.98 14.63 -19.85
CA ALA A 151 1.23 15.25 -18.54
C ALA A 151 1.05 14.25 -17.40
N TYR A 152 -0.05 13.48 -17.41
CA TYR A 152 -0.30 12.43 -16.42
C TYR A 152 0.83 11.38 -16.41
N SER A 153 1.21 10.86 -17.59
CA SER A 153 2.30 9.87 -17.71
C SER A 153 3.67 10.42 -17.33
N SER A 154 3.89 11.73 -17.39
CA SER A 154 5.14 12.35 -16.92
C SER A 154 5.15 12.58 -15.41
N ASN A 155 3.98 12.71 -14.78
CA ASN A 155 3.87 12.95 -13.35
C ASN A 155 3.97 11.65 -12.52
N MET A 156 3.52 10.54 -13.10
CA MET A 156 3.55 9.18 -12.52
C MET A 156 4.89 8.50 -12.75
#